data_AF-A0A6I7WFN0-F1
#
_entry.id   AF-A0A6I7WFN0-F1
#
_cell.length_a   1.000
_cell.length_b   1.000
_cell.length_c   1.000
_cell.angle_alpha   90.00
_cell.angle_beta   90.00
_cell.angle_gamma   90.00
#
_symmetry.space_group_name_H-M   'P 1'
#
loop_
_entity.id
_entity.type
_entity.pdbx_description
1 polymer ?
#
loop_
_entity_poly.entity_id
_entity_poly.type
_entity_poly.pdbx_seq_one_letter_code
_entity_poly.pdbx_strand_id
1 'polypeptide(L)'
;MEKEIFTNDSECRKCLEPLQRKFEGYLARNLSPRTVRKQTTIIGLFIDFLCFDCALKNLDEITVGMANSYFRRWYISKIGDATESELKTAIKKFFVFLDEEMGIRNEKVLCSFKRK
;
A
#
# COMPACT_ATOMS: atom_id res chain seq x y z
N MET A 1 -1.20 -16.49 -14.68
CA MET A 1 -0.49 -15.57 -13.77
C MET A 1 -0.49 -16.28 -12.43
N GLU A 2 0.64 -16.90 -12.07
CA GLU A 2 0.79 -17.62 -10.80
C GLU A 2 0.52 -16.64 -9.66
N LYS A 3 -0.38 -17.00 -8.74
CA LYS A 3 -0.66 -16.19 -7.57
C LYS A 3 0.53 -16.32 -6.64
N GLU A 4 1.28 -15.24 -6.41
CA GLU A 4 2.33 -15.22 -5.40
C GLU A 4 1.69 -15.44 -4.02
N ILE A 5 1.98 -16.59 -3.42
CA ILE A 5 1.54 -16.94 -2.06
C ILE A 5 2.73 -16.74 -1.14
N PHE A 6 2.57 -15.91 -0.12
CA PHE A 6 3.61 -15.66 0.88
C PHE A 6 3.55 -16.73 1.97
N THR A 7 4.68 -17.37 2.27
CA THR A 7 4.78 -18.44 3.28
C THR A 7 5.08 -17.92 4.68
N ASN A 8 5.66 -16.72 4.81
CA ASN A 8 5.87 -16.00 6.07
C ASN A 8 6.00 -14.48 5.84
N ASP A 9 5.99 -13.71 6.93
CA ASP A 9 5.99 -12.24 6.90
C ASP A 9 7.27 -11.67 6.25
N SER A 10 8.42 -12.32 6.44
CA SER A 10 9.70 -11.89 5.84
C SER A 10 9.70 -12.07 4.32
N GLU A 11 9.13 -13.18 3.83
CA GLU A 11 8.93 -13.42 2.40
C GLU A 11 7.91 -12.46 1.80
N CYS A 12 6.79 -12.22 2.48
CA CYS A 12 5.83 -11.18 2.11
C CYS A 12 6.54 -9.83 1.90
N ARG A 13 7.38 -9.42 2.85
CA ARG A 13 8.08 -8.13 2.76
C ARG A 13 9.07 -8.07 1.60
N LYS A 14 9.79 -9.16 1.35
CA LYS A 14 10.75 -9.26 0.22
C LYS A 14 10.05 -9.26 -1.13
N CYS A 15 8.93 -9.96 -1.27
CA CYS A 15 8.13 -9.96 -2.51
C CYS A 15 7.54 -8.57 -2.81
N LEU A 16 7.16 -7.82 -1.78
CA LEU A 16 6.56 -6.49 -1.94
C LEU A 16 7.61 -5.36 -2.05
N GLU A 17 8.88 -5.61 -1.74
CA GLU A 17 9.95 -4.60 -1.85
C GLU A 17 10.15 -4.09 -3.29
N PRO A 18 10.23 -4.94 -4.33
CA PRO A 18 10.29 -4.48 -5.72
C PRO A 18 9.09 -3.62 -6.11
N LEU A 19 7.89 -3.91 -5.59
CA LEU A 19 6.69 -3.10 -5.84
C LEU A 19 6.82 -1.70 -5.22
N GLN A 20 7.37 -1.60 -4.02
CA GLN A 20 7.65 -0.30 -3.38
C GLN A 20 8.60 0.55 -4.24
N ARG A 21 9.67 -0.06 -4.78
CA ARG A 21 10.64 0.64 -5.65
C ARG A 21 10.01 1.08 -6.97
N LYS A 22 9.21 0.22 -7.60
CA LYS A 22 8.46 0.57 -8.82
C LYS A 22 7.45 1.69 -8.57
N PHE A 23 6.77 1.66 -7.43
CA PHE A 23 5.85 2.72 -7.01
C PHE A 23 6.56 4.06 -6.82
N GLU A 24 7.74 4.07 -6.21
CA GLU A 24 8.57 5.28 -6.11
C GLU A 24 8.87 5.87 -7.51
N GLY A 25 9.28 5.02 -8.46
CA GLY A 25 9.50 5.41 -9.84
C GLY A 25 8.24 5.96 -10.53
N TYR A 26 7.08 5.35 -10.29
CA TYR A 26 5.78 5.83 -10.77
C TYR A 26 5.46 7.22 -10.24
N LEU A 27 5.66 7.46 -8.93
CA LEU A 27 5.42 8.76 -8.31
C LEU A 27 6.38 9.84 -8.83
N ALA A 28 7.65 9.49 -9.04
CA ALA A 28 8.69 10.41 -9.48
C ALA A 28 8.43 11.03 -10.85
N ARG A 29 7.57 10.42 -11.67
CA ARG A 29 7.18 10.97 -12.99
C ARG A 29 6.42 12.29 -12.88
N ASN A 30 5.64 12.48 -11.81
CA ASN A 30 4.64 13.56 -11.74
C ASN A 30 4.64 14.33 -10.40
N LEU A 31 5.47 13.95 -9.43
CA LEU A 31 5.49 14.55 -8.10
C LEU A 31 6.87 15.06 -7.72
N SER A 32 6.90 16.01 -6.78
CA SER A 32 8.14 16.52 -6.23
C SER A 32 8.91 15.43 -5.46
N PRO A 33 10.26 15.46 -5.43
CA PRO A 33 11.06 14.48 -4.68
C PRO A 33 10.67 14.38 -3.20
N ARG A 34 10.29 15.51 -2.58
CA ARG A 34 9.81 15.54 -1.19
C ARG A 34 8.53 14.74 -1.02
N THR A 35 7.57 14.92 -1.92
CA THR A 35 6.30 14.20 -1.91
C THR A 35 6.51 12.71 -2.21
N VAL A 36 7.36 12.38 -3.18
CA VAL A 36 7.72 10.99 -3.51
C VAL A 36 8.25 10.27 -2.28
N ARG A 37 9.28 10.81 -1.62
CA ARG A 37 9.86 10.20 -0.42
C ARG A 37 8.80 9.95 0.65
N LYS A 38 7.98 10.95 0.96
CA LYS A 38 6.93 10.83 1.98
C LYS A 38 5.91 9.74 1.65
N GLN A 39 5.43 9.70 0.40
CA GLN A 39 4.44 8.72 -0.05
C GLN A 39 5.04 7.30 -0.11
N THR A 40 6.29 7.16 -0.56
CA THR A 40 7.02 5.88 -0.56
C THR A 40 7.27 5.37 0.86
N THR A 41 7.55 6.25 1.83
CA THR A 41 7.65 5.88 3.25
C THR A 41 6.32 5.36 3.79
N ILE A 42 5.21 6.05 3.51
CA ILE A 42 3.88 5.61 3.95
C ILE A 42 3.55 4.23 3.39
N ILE A 43 3.85 3.98 2.11
CA ILE A 43 3.62 2.66 1.49
C ILE A 43 4.56 1.60 2.04
N GLY A 44 5.80 1.94 2.38
CA GLY A 44 6.70 1.02 3.10
C GLY A 44 6.09 0.55 4.42
N LEU A 45 5.58 1.49 5.22
CA LEU A 45 4.90 1.19 6.48
C LEU A 45 3.59 0.42 6.27
N PHE A 46 2.88 0.69 5.18
CA PHE A 46 1.68 -0.07 4.82
C PHE A 46 2.02 -1.53 4.48
N ILE A 47 3.09 -1.76 3.73
CA ILE A 47 3.58 -3.10 3.42
C ILE A 47 4.00 -3.83 4.71
N ASP A 48 4.73 -3.15 5.60
CA ASP A 48 5.12 -3.73 6.89
C ASP A 48 3.88 -4.12 7.71
N PHE A 49 2.89 -3.24 7.81
CA PHE A 49 1.61 -3.54 8.45
C PHE A 49 0.89 -4.75 7.82
N LEU A 50 0.87 -4.85 6.49
CA LEU A 50 0.23 -5.96 5.80
C LEU A 50 0.93 -7.29 6.09
N CYS A 51 2.27 -7.29 6.05
CA CYS A 51 3.04 -8.52 6.26
C CYS A 51 3.07 -8.93 7.73
N PHE A 52 3.39 -8.01 8.65
CA PHE A 52 3.67 -8.36 10.05
C PHE A 52 2.45 -8.26 10.98
N ASP A 53 1.45 -7.43 10.68
CA ASP A 53 0.26 -7.27 11.52
C ASP A 53 -1.00 -7.92 10.92
N CYS A 54 -1.06 -8.09 9.59
CA CYS A 54 -2.20 -8.74 8.91
C CYS A 54 -1.91 -10.16 8.42
N ALA A 55 -0.66 -10.63 8.48
CA ALA A 55 -0.22 -11.91 7.93
C ALA A 55 -0.73 -12.13 6.48
N LEU A 56 -0.59 -11.09 5.65
CA LEU A 56 -1.06 -11.11 4.27
C LEU A 56 -0.42 -12.27 3.50
N LYS A 57 -1.22 -13.06 2.78
CA LYS A 57 -0.71 -14.18 1.97
C LYS A 57 -0.68 -13.88 0.47
N ASN A 58 -1.48 -12.94 0.00
CA ASN A 58 -1.51 -12.48 -1.38
C ASN A 58 -2.14 -11.08 -1.47
N LEU A 59 -1.91 -10.35 -2.55
CA LEU A 59 -2.44 -8.99 -2.74
C LEU A 59 -3.97 -8.92 -2.92
N ASP A 60 -4.61 -10.02 -3.32
CA ASP A 60 -6.07 -10.11 -3.49
C ASP A 60 -6.82 -10.14 -2.15
N GLU A 61 -6.16 -10.60 -1.08
CA GLU A 61 -6.70 -10.63 0.28
C GLU A 61 -6.79 -9.24 0.92
N ILE A 62 -6.15 -8.22 0.35
CA ILE A 62 -6.21 -6.88 0.92
C ILE A 62 -7.66 -6.37 0.88
N THR A 63 -8.24 -6.22 2.06
CA THR A 63 -9.61 -5.72 2.22
C THR A 63 -9.65 -4.20 2.30
N VAL A 64 -10.82 -3.63 2.04
CA VAL A 64 -11.11 -2.20 2.25
C VAL A 64 -10.84 -1.77 3.69
N GLY A 65 -11.11 -2.64 4.66
CA GLY A 65 -10.87 -2.37 6.08
C GLY A 65 -9.38 -2.29 6.40
N MET A 66 -8.58 -3.21 5.87
CA MET A 66 -7.12 -3.23 5.99
C MET A 66 -6.50 -1.95 5.41
N ALA A 67 -6.88 -1.59 4.18
CA ALA A 67 -6.36 -0.44 3.47
C ALA A 67 -6.82 0.92 4.04
N ASN A 68 -7.94 0.98 4.76
CA ASN A 68 -8.45 2.23 5.32
C ASN A 68 -8.31 2.25 6.86
N SER A 69 -9.33 1.75 7.55
CA SER A 69 -9.49 1.97 8.99
C SER A 69 -8.47 1.23 9.85
N TYR A 70 -7.93 0.10 9.39
CA TYR A 70 -7.01 -0.70 10.20
C TYR A 70 -5.61 -0.13 10.11
N PHE A 71 -5.10 0.08 8.91
CA PHE A 71 -3.81 0.74 8.73
C PHE A 71 -3.78 2.13 9.36
N ARG A 72 -4.86 2.92 9.24
CA ARG A 72 -4.95 4.23 9.92
C ARG A 72 -4.75 4.09 11.43
N ARG A 73 -5.48 3.18 12.09
CA ARG A 73 -5.38 2.97 13.54
C ARG A 73 -3.99 2.49 13.93
N TRP A 74 -3.42 1.56 13.15
CA TRP A 74 -2.08 1.07 13.36
C TRP A 74 -1.03 2.18 13.22
N TYR A 75 -1.12 2.99 12.17
CA TYR A 75 -0.21 4.10 11.91
C TYR A 75 -0.22 5.11 13.05
N ILE A 76 -1.41 5.50 13.54
CA ILE A 76 -1.55 6.39 14.70
C ILE A 76 -0.91 5.77 15.94
N SER A 77 -1.15 4.47 16.17
CA SER A 77 -0.58 3.76 17.33
C SER A 77 0.95 3.63 17.28
N LYS A 78 1.58 3.62 16.10
CA LYS A 78 3.02 3.42 15.93
C LYS A 78 3.80 4.71 15.74
N ILE A 79 3.26 5.64 14.95
CA ILE A 79 3.96 6.86 14.49
C ILE A 79 3.47 8.10 15.26
N GLY A 80 2.27 8.07 15.85
CA GLY A 80 1.75 9.17 16.67
C GLY A 80 1.25 10.40 15.90
N ASP A 81 1.49 10.48 14.59
CA ASP A 81 1.02 11.59 13.73
C ASP A 81 -0.01 11.10 12.70
N ALA A 82 -1.10 11.85 12.56
CA ALA A 82 -2.32 11.44 11.87
C ALA A 82 -2.66 12.39 10.72
N THR A 83 -1.82 12.47 9.69
CA THR A 83 -2.25 13.15 8.46
C THR A 83 -3.08 12.19 7.61
N GLU A 84 -4.34 11.96 8.02
CA GLU A 84 -5.27 11.02 7.38
C GLU A 84 -5.40 11.23 5.86
N SER A 85 -5.39 12.49 5.42
CA SER A 85 -5.45 12.87 4.01
C SER A 85 -4.25 12.33 3.22
N GLU A 86 -3.06 12.29 3.82
CA GLU A 86 -1.84 11.81 3.17
C GLU A 86 -1.80 10.30 3.12
N LEU A 87 -2.20 9.60 4.19
CA LEU A 87 -2.33 8.14 4.20
C LEU A 87 -3.29 7.69 3.11
N LYS A 88 -4.48 8.30 3.05
CA LYS A 88 -5.49 8.00 2.04
C LYS A 88 -4.97 8.26 0.63
N THR A 89 -4.21 9.34 0.43
CA THR A 89 -3.63 9.68 -0.88
C THR A 89 -2.58 8.66 -1.31
N ALA A 90 -1.70 8.25 -0.40
CA ALA A 90 -0.65 7.26 -0.67
C ALA A 90 -1.24 5.93 -1.06
N ILE A 91 -2.17 5.42 -0.24
CA ILE A 91 -2.81 4.13 -0.46
C ILE A 91 -3.59 4.17 -1.77
N LYS A 92 -4.37 5.22 -2.03
CA LYS A 92 -5.09 5.37 -3.31
C LYS A 92 -4.13 5.32 -4.51
N LYS A 93 -3.03 6.10 -4.48
CA LYS A 93 -2.05 6.12 -5.56
C LYS A 93 -1.37 4.75 -5.74
N PHE A 94 -1.11 4.04 -4.65
CA PHE A 94 -0.54 2.70 -4.70
C PHE A 94 -1.47 1.70 -5.38
N PHE A 95 -2.77 1.68 -5.03
CA PHE A 95 -3.72 0.80 -5.70
C PHE A 95 -3.96 1.18 -7.17
N VAL A 96 -3.91 2.47 -7.52
CA VAL A 96 -3.94 2.90 -8.93
C VAL A 96 -2.69 2.40 -9.67
N PHE A 97 -1.51 2.51 -9.07
CA PHE A 97 -0.28 1.95 -9.62
C PHE A 97 -0.36 0.42 -9.83
N LEU A 98 -0.92 -0.31 -8.86
CA LEU A 98 -1.11 -1.76 -8.99
C LEU A 98 -2.04 -2.13 -10.16
N ASP A 99 -3.10 -1.35 -10.37
CA ASP A 99 -4.05 -1.54 -11.48
C ASP A 99 -3.42 -1.18 -12.84
N GLU A 100 -2.78 -0.01 -12.93
CA GLU A 100 -2.25 0.54 -14.20
C GLU A 100 -0.96 -0.14 -14.67
N GLU A 101 0.00 -0.39 -13.78
CA GLU A 101 1.35 -0.83 -14.16
C GLU A 101 1.59 -2.32 -13.91
N MET A 102 0.89 -2.92 -12.94
CA MET A 102 1.08 -4.34 -12.57
C MET A 102 -0.09 -5.22 -13.03
N GLY A 103 -1.22 -4.65 -13.45
CA GLY A 103 -2.43 -5.40 -13.82
C GLY A 103 -3.11 -6.10 -12.63
N ILE A 104 -2.77 -5.72 -11.40
CA ILE A 104 -3.32 -6.29 -10.16
C ILE A 104 -4.50 -5.43 -9.72
N ARG A 105 -5.69 -5.84 -10.15
CA ARG A 105 -6.92 -5.07 -9.93
C ARG A 105 -7.64 -5.48 -8.66
N ASN A 106 -7.47 -4.69 -7.59
CA ASN A 106 -8.27 -4.83 -6.38
C ASN A 106 -9.49 -3.88 -6.42
N GLU A 107 -10.55 -4.33 -7.10
CA GLU A 107 -11.76 -3.52 -7.34
C GLU A 107 -12.42 -3.02 -6.07
N LYS A 108 -12.43 -3.85 -5.02
CA LYS A 108 -13.07 -3.51 -3.73
C LYS A 108 -12.40 -2.28 -3.12
N VAL A 109 -11.07 -2.28 -3.09
CA VAL A 109 -10.29 -1.18 -2.52
C VAL A 109 -10.35 0.06 -3.42
N LEU A 110 -10.22 -0.09 -4.74
CA LEU A 110 -10.31 1.02 -5.69
C LEU A 110 -11.69 1.72 -5.65
N CYS A 111 -12.78 0.97 -5.59
CA CYS A 111 -14.13 1.52 -5.47
C CYS A 111 -14.35 2.24 -4.13
N SER A 112 -13.69 1.82 -3.05
CA SER A 112 -13.80 2.50 -1.75
C SER A 112 -13.27 3.95 -1.78
N PHE A 113 -12.30 4.24 -2.65
CA PHE A 113 -11.74 5.59 -2.83
C PHE A 113 -12.58 6.48 -3.76
N LYS A 114 -13.59 5.92 -4.45
CA LYS A 114 -14.48 6.66 -5.36
C LYS A 114 -15.70 7.30 -4.68
N ARG A 115 -15.89 7.09 -3.36
CA ARG A 115 -16.98 7.75 -2.62
C ARG A 115 -16.73 9.26 -2.56
N LYS A 116 -17.41 9.95 -3.48
CA LYS A 116 -17.68 11.38 -3.55
C LYS A 116 -18.66 11.79 -2.46
#